data_AF-A0A3T2DLN4-F1
#
_entry.id   AF-A0A3T2DLN4-F1
#
_cell.length_a   1.000
_cell.length_b   1.000
_cell.length_c   1.000
_cell.angle_alpha   90.00
_cell.angle_beta   90.00
_cell.angle_gamma   90.00
#
_symmetry.space_group_name_H-M   'P 1'
#
loop_
_entity.id
_entity.type
_entity.pdbx_description
1 polymer ?
#
loop_
_entity_poly.entity_id
_entity_poly.type
_entity_poly.pdbx_seq_one_letter_code
_entity_poly.pdbx_strand_id
1 'polypeptide(L)' 'MEYEQMADSLAYGEEYNFYYKNEEYWLSKNQEGHYLTKVSDGETQEFRTSEDLLGTARINGKLIIEIWEDIQSQF' A
#
# COMPACT_ATOMS: atom_id res chain seq x y z
N MET A 1 -13.21 -1.16 -2.79
CA MET A 1 -12.79 0.26 -2.86
C MET A 1 -12.31 0.58 -4.27
N GLU A 2 -12.42 1.81 -4.79
CA GLU A 2 -11.74 2.20 -6.05
C GLU A 2 -10.29 2.63 -5.79
N TYR A 3 -9.37 2.40 -6.73
CA TYR A 3 -7.94 2.72 -6.56
C TYR A 3 -7.72 4.20 -6.23
N GLU A 4 -8.43 5.10 -6.92
CA GLU A 4 -8.33 6.55 -6.70
C GLU A 4 -8.83 6.95 -5.30
N GLN A 5 -9.83 6.24 -4.76
CA GLN A 5 -10.37 6.53 -3.42
C GLN A 5 -9.38 6.14 -2.32
N MET A 6 -8.53 5.14 -2.56
CA MET A 6 -7.53 4.70 -1.59
C MET A 6 -6.45 5.76 -1.33
N ALA A 7 -6.08 6.55 -2.33
CA ALA A 7 -5.10 7.62 -2.16
C ALA A 7 -5.59 8.66 -1.15
N ASP A 8 -6.84 9.09 -1.29
CA ASP A 8 -7.47 10.07 -0.41
C ASP A 8 -7.62 9.52 1.00
N SER A 9 -8.10 8.27 1.15
CA SER A 9 -8.31 7.68 2.48
C SER A 9 -6.99 7.45 3.23
N LEU A 10 -5.93 7.00 2.54
CA LEU A 10 -4.58 6.92 3.08
C LEU A 10 -4.09 8.30 3.53
N ALA A 11 -4.34 9.36 2.75
CA ALA A 11 -3.96 10.72 3.17
C ALA A 11 -4.66 11.12 4.49
N TYR A 12 -5.93 10.72 4.67
CA TYR A 12 -6.72 10.98 5.87
C TYR A 12 -6.33 10.12 7.09
N GLY A 13 -5.53 9.06 6.94
CA GLY A 13 -5.10 8.22 8.07
C GLY A 13 -5.73 6.85 8.13
N GLU A 14 -6.48 6.44 7.11
CA GLU A 14 -6.85 5.03 7.01
C GLU A 14 -5.61 4.19 6.70
N GLU A 15 -5.61 2.95 7.19
CA GLU A 15 -4.55 1.98 6.97
C GLU A 15 -5.19 0.69 6.47
N TYR A 16 -4.51 -0.01 5.58
CA TYR A 16 -5.02 -1.22 4.96
C TYR A 16 -3.99 -2.33 5.05
N ASN A 17 -4.45 -3.55 5.27
CA ASN A 17 -3.64 -4.73 5.07
C ASN A 17 -4.23 -5.60 3.95
N PHE A 18 -3.37 -6.29 3.23
CA PHE A 18 -3.78 -7.20 2.16
C PHE A 18 -2.74 -8.28 1.93
N TYR A 19 -3.19 -9.38 1.34
CA TYR A 19 -2.34 -10.48 0.92
C TYR A 19 -2.05 -10.42 -0.58
N TYR A 20 -0.79 -10.61 -0.95
CA TYR A 20 -0.37 -10.83 -2.33
C TYR A 20 0.69 -11.91 -2.38
N LYS A 21 0.46 -12.97 -3.17
CA LYS A 21 1.35 -14.15 -3.27
C LYS A 21 1.71 -14.80 -1.92
N ASN A 22 0.71 -14.95 -1.04
CA ASN A 22 0.84 -15.51 0.33
C ASN A 22 1.70 -14.69 1.29
N GLU A 23 2.03 -13.44 0.93
CA GLU A 23 2.70 -12.49 1.81
C GLU A 23 1.71 -11.40 2.22
N GLU A 24 1.75 -10.99 3.49
CA GLU A 24 0.93 -9.91 4.02
C GLU A 24 1.67 -8.58 3.96
N TYR A 25 0.95 -7.54 3.54
CA TYR A 25 1.45 -6.18 3.40
C TYR A 25 0.53 -5.19 4.12
N TRP A 26 1.13 -4.14 4.64
CA TRP A 26 0.43 -2.97 5.18
C TRP A 26 0.68 -1.73 4.33
N LEU A 27 -0.37 -0.98 4.04
CA LEU A 27 -0.34 0.42 3.65
C LEU A 27 -0.70 1.23 4.88
N SER A 28 0.23 2.00 5.41
CA SER A 28 0.06 2.73 6.67
C SER A 28 0.58 4.16 6.58
N LYS A 29 0.28 4.98 7.59
CA LYS A 29 0.90 6.30 7.72
C LYS A 29 1.14 6.70 9.18
N ASN A 30 2.10 7.59 9.37
CA ASN A 30 2.30 8.27 10.64
C ASN A 30 2.54 9.76 10.40
N GLN A 31 3.13 10.47 11.36
CA GLN A 31 3.42 11.90 11.23
C GLN A 31 4.58 12.20 10.25
N GLU A 32 5.41 11.21 9.94
CA GLU A 32 6.62 11.33 9.12
C GLU A 32 6.39 10.95 7.66
N GLY A 33 5.47 10.02 7.37
CA GLY A 33 5.18 9.61 6.00
C GLY A 33 4.15 8.50 5.86
N HIS A 34 4.18 7.87 4.70
CA HIS A 34 3.36 6.73 4.29
C HIS A 34 4.26 5.53 4.00
N TYR A 35 3.77 4.33 4.25
CA TYR A 35 4.61 3.13 4.27
C TYR A 35 3.93 1.95 3.60
N LEU A 36 4.72 1.20 2.82
CA LEU A 36 4.40 -0.17 2.43
C LEU A 36 5.31 -1.10 3.24
N THR A 37 4.75 -1.87 4.16
CA THR A 37 5.51 -2.80 5.01
C THR A 37 5.11 -4.24 4.75
N LYS A 38 6.09 -5.11 4.49
CA LYS A 38 5.90 -6.55 4.42
C LYS A 38 5.97 -7.16 5.82
N VAL A 39 4.94 -7.90 6.23
CA VAL A 39 4.81 -8.40 7.61
C VAL A 39 5.84 -9.47 7.94
N SER A 40 6.20 -10.33 6.99
CA SER A 40 7.04 -11.50 7.24
C SER A 40 8.45 -11.16 7.77
N ASP A 41 9.02 -10.06 7.30
CA ASP A 41 10.41 -9.65 7.53
C ASP A 41 10.54 -8.19 7.98
N GLY A 42 9.43 -7.43 7.99
CA GLY A 42 9.42 -6.02 8.38
C GLY A 42 10.01 -5.09 7.32
N GLU A 43 10.34 -5.59 6.12
CA GLU A 43 10.86 -4.75 5.04
C GLU A 43 9.85 -3.65 4.72
N THR A 44 10.31 -2.41 4.77
CA THR A 44 9.44 -1.23 4.62
C THR A 44 9.97 -0.31 3.53
N GLN A 45 9.07 0.12 2.65
CA GLN A 45 9.29 1.21 1.71
C GLN A 45 8.58 2.46 2.24
N GLU A 46 9.26 3.60 2.22
CA GLU A 46 8.78 4.86 2.79
C GLU A 46 8.50 5.89 1.70
N PHE A 47 7.42 6.64 1.86
CA PHE A 47 6.93 7.63 0.90
C PHE A 47 6.46 8.89 1.60
N ARG A 48 6.56 10.03 0.91
CA ARG A 48 6.16 11.33 1.46
C ARG A 48 4.65 11.54 1.41
N THR A 49 3.99 11.01 0.39
CA THR A 49 2.56 11.20 0.11
C THR A 49 1.88 9.85 -0.17
N SER A 50 0.56 9.78 -0.04
CA SER A 50 -0.21 8.57 -0.38
C SER A 50 -0.20 8.32 -1.90
N GLU A 51 -0.13 9.38 -2.70
CA GLU A 51 0.03 9.30 -4.16
C GLU A 51 1.40 8.71 -4.54
N ASP A 52 2.48 9.12 -3.88
CA ASP A 52 3.81 8.53 -4.09
C ASP A 52 3.80 7.04 -3.70
N LEU A 53 3.17 6.69 -2.57
CA LEU A 53 3.04 5.30 -2.14
C LEU A 53 2.29 4.46 -3.18
N LEU A 54 1.08 4.85 -3.59
CA LEU A 54 0.32 4.07 -4.55
C LEU A 54 0.93 4.06 -5.96
N GLY A 55 1.56 5.16 -6.36
CA GLY A 55 2.12 5.35 -7.69
C GLY A 55 3.53 4.79 -7.90
N THR A 56 4.29 4.55 -6.82
CA THR A 56 5.70 4.14 -6.93
C THR A 56 6.10 2.94 -6.07
N ALA A 57 5.33 2.58 -5.04
CA ALA A 57 5.64 1.41 -4.23
C ALA A 57 5.60 0.14 -5.06
N ARG A 58 6.55 -0.78 -4.80
CA ARG A 58 6.68 -2.01 -5.57
C ARG A 58 6.65 -3.24 -4.70
N ILE A 59 5.84 -4.22 -5.11
CA ILE A 59 5.85 -5.57 -4.55
C ILE A 59 6.33 -6.52 -5.64
N ASN A 60 7.45 -7.21 -5.41
CA ASN A 60 8.07 -8.09 -6.40
C ASN A 60 8.30 -7.40 -7.75
N GLY A 61 8.71 -6.12 -7.71
CA GLY A 61 8.97 -5.30 -8.89
C GLY A 61 7.74 -4.67 -9.56
N LYS A 62 6.52 -5.03 -9.17
CA LYS A 62 5.27 -4.48 -9.72
C LYS A 62 4.71 -3.35 -8.86
N LEU A 63 4.16 -2.32 -9.48
CA LEU A 63 3.40 -1.25 -8.84
C LEU A 63 2.10 -1.78 -8.22
N ILE A 64 1.54 -1.04 -7.26
CA ILE A 64 0.25 -1.38 -6.65
C ILE A 64 -0.86 -1.45 -7.70
N ILE A 65 -0.90 -0.50 -8.65
CA ILE A 65 -1.89 -0.52 -9.74
C ILE A 65 -1.76 -1.74 -10.66
N GLU A 66 -0.55 -2.29 -10.83
CA GLU A 66 -0.29 -3.48 -11.66
C GLU A 66 -0.73 -4.79 -10.99
N ILE A 67 -1.02 -4.76 -9.69
CA ILE A 67 -1.54 -5.90 -8.91
C ILE A 67 -2.94 -5.63 -8.37
N TRP A 68 -3.55 -4.49 -8.71
CA TRP A 68 -4.81 -4.04 -8.13
C TRP A 68 -5.93 -5.06 -8.29
N GLU A 69 -6.07 -5.63 -9.48
CA GLU A 69 -7.07 -6.66 -9.77
C GLU A 69 -6.92 -7.92 -8.88
N ASP A 70 -5.71 -8.21 -8.41
CA ASP A 70 -5.45 -9.35 -7.53
C ASP A 70 -5.82 -9.06 -6.06
N ILE A 71 -5.83 -7.79 -5.65
CA ILE A 71 -5.94 -7.38 -4.24
C ILE A 71 -7.20 -6.61 -3.90
N GLN A 72 -7.86 -5.97 -4.88
CA GLN A 72 -8.96 -5.01 -4.64
C GLN A 72 -10.16 -5.59 -3.89
N SER A 73 -10.40 -6.90 -3.99
CA SER A 73 -11.48 -7.58 -3.27
C SER A 73 -11.26 -7.67 -1.75
N GLN A 74 -10.08 -7.24 -1.27
CA GLN A 74 -9.70 -7.25 0.14
C GLN A 74 -9.94 -5.88 0.82
N PHE A 75 -10.42 -4.86 0.07
CA PHE A 75 -10.65 -3.48 0.54
C PHE A 75 -12.12 -3.02 0.46
#